data_AF-A0A1I2CZX4-F1
#
_entry.id   AF-A0A1I2CZX4-F1
#
_cell.length_a   1.000
_cell.length_b   1.000
_cell.length_c   1.000
_cell.angle_alpha   90.00
_cell.angle_beta   90.00
_cell.angle_gamma   90.00
#
_symmetry.space_group_name_H-M   'P 1'
#
loop_
_entity.id
_entity.type
_entity.pdbx_description
1 polymer ?
#
loop_
_entity_poly.entity_id
_entity_poly.type
_entity_poly.pdbx_seq_one_letter_code
_entity_poly.pdbx_strand_id
1 'polypeptide(L)'
;MVSNLPPERKGAITAALAGGWVADAASLGLHWLYNSERILEVGGQSPEFLPPRAEYYTKGFGYFAHEGKQVGDVSHYGAATGVLTDSLLATNGNLDIRDYQRRFRSFFGPGGQWRGFIDNPTRITLENFNAIERKAVEEAQSGMPDDLSDKQKRILVQKVMPYTRRLSGSALAQPVREAISLTYKEKAIQDAGVHLAETIDRNLVPASGADDMQLPAVSKLPPLVAAHSGSTNLLDVVEAAVRVTNHNDEAVAWAKCAAVLLDGLFRGEPLAKAMNSAIDEAPDQASLKRALESSELNGVAAGDTFGRTCYLQEAMPVSFHILNTARSYTEAIRANIHCGGDSCGRAWLIGPAMAAMHGVGGENGIPLSWLARVTDAATVYQDIESLVGN
;
A
#
# COMPACT_ATOMS: atom_id res chain seq x y z
N MET A 1 11.72 16.41 -2.95
CA MET A 1 11.23 16.16 -1.58
C MET A 1 10.10 17.12 -1.30
N VAL A 2 8.99 16.59 -0.75
CA VAL A 2 7.73 17.33 -0.51
C VAL A 2 7.92 18.63 0.27
N SER A 3 8.92 18.67 1.16
CA SER A 3 9.30 19.84 1.95
C SER A 3 9.67 21.08 1.11
N ASN A 4 10.12 20.88 -0.13
CA ASN A 4 10.54 21.95 -1.04
C ASN A 4 9.42 22.42 -1.98
N LEU A 5 8.23 21.82 -1.91
CA LEU A 5 7.11 22.20 -2.77
C LEU A 5 6.41 23.47 -2.27
N PRO A 6 5.86 24.31 -3.17
CA PRO A 6 5.05 25.46 -2.79
C PRO A 6 3.83 25.06 -1.92
N PRO A 7 3.34 25.94 -1.02
CA PRO A 7 2.20 25.64 -0.15
C PRO A 7 0.95 25.14 -0.89
N GLU A 8 0.66 25.72 -2.06
CA GLU A 8 -0.48 25.29 -2.89
C GLU A 8 -0.33 23.82 -3.35
N ARG A 9 0.89 23.39 -3.69
CA ARG A 9 1.16 22.00 -4.09
C ARG A 9 1.07 21.07 -2.89
N LYS A 10 1.52 21.50 -1.71
CA LYS A 10 1.31 20.74 -0.48
C LYS A 10 -0.18 20.56 -0.18
N GLY A 11 -0.99 21.59 -0.35
CA GLY A 11 -2.45 21.50 -0.21
C GLY A 11 -3.08 20.49 -1.18
N ALA A 12 -2.63 20.48 -2.45
CA ALA A 12 -3.07 19.51 -3.45
C ALA A 12 -2.66 18.06 -3.08
N ILE A 13 -1.46 17.85 -2.56
CA ILE A 13 -1.00 16.54 -2.08
C ILE A 13 -1.79 16.09 -0.85
N THR A 14 -2.06 16.98 0.11
CA THR A 14 -2.93 16.68 1.27
C THR A 14 -4.32 16.24 0.80
N ALA A 15 -4.92 16.96 -0.15
CA ALA A 15 -6.20 16.57 -0.75
C ALA A 15 -6.10 15.21 -1.46
N ALA A 16 -5.02 14.96 -2.21
CA ALA A 16 -4.79 13.70 -2.90
C ALA A 16 -4.75 12.50 -1.93
N LEU A 17 -3.97 12.61 -0.87
CA LEU A 17 -3.88 11.54 0.13
C LEU A 17 -5.23 11.31 0.82
N ALA A 18 -5.94 12.37 1.20
CA ALA A 18 -7.28 12.26 1.78
C ALA A 18 -8.27 11.62 0.80
N GLY A 19 -8.15 11.93 -0.49
CA GLY A 19 -8.91 11.31 -1.58
C GLY A 19 -8.70 9.80 -1.66
N GLY A 20 -7.49 9.28 -1.44
CA GLY A 20 -7.28 7.84 -1.37
C GLY A 20 -8.13 7.16 -0.30
N TRP A 21 -8.09 7.69 0.93
CA TRP A 21 -8.88 7.17 2.06
C TRP A 21 -10.38 7.26 1.82
N VAL A 22 -10.85 8.40 1.30
CA VAL A 22 -12.27 8.61 0.98
C VAL A 22 -12.73 7.64 -0.11
N ALA A 23 -11.94 7.47 -1.17
CA ALA A 23 -12.29 6.61 -2.30
C ALA A 23 -12.40 5.14 -1.90
N ASP A 24 -11.49 4.66 -1.05
CA ASP A 24 -11.52 3.29 -0.52
C ASP A 24 -12.76 3.06 0.35
N ALA A 25 -12.99 3.94 1.33
CA ALA A 25 -14.16 3.85 2.22
C ALA A 25 -15.49 3.97 1.46
N ALA A 26 -15.54 4.83 0.45
CA ALA A 26 -16.71 4.97 -0.43
C ALA A 26 -16.99 3.70 -1.25
N SER A 27 -15.95 2.97 -1.64
CA SER A 27 -16.05 1.79 -2.51
C SER A 27 -16.32 0.48 -1.76
N LEU A 28 -16.10 0.46 -0.44
CA LEU A 28 -16.10 -0.76 0.39
C LEU A 28 -17.39 -1.58 0.29
N GLY A 29 -18.55 -0.91 0.29
CA GLY A 29 -19.86 -1.56 0.39
C GLY A 29 -20.18 -2.56 -0.72
N LEU A 30 -19.60 -2.36 -1.92
CA LEU A 30 -19.81 -3.19 -3.10
C LEU A 30 -18.51 -3.79 -3.65
N HIS A 31 -17.42 -3.74 -2.89
CA HIS A 31 -16.13 -4.28 -3.29
C HIS A 31 -16.24 -5.77 -3.63
N TRP A 32 -15.71 -6.17 -4.79
CA TRP A 32 -15.77 -7.53 -5.36
C TRP A 32 -17.17 -8.05 -5.68
N LEU A 33 -18.15 -7.17 -5.84
CA LEU A 33 -19.34 -7.49 -6.61
C LEU A 33 -19.01 -7.22 -8.10
N TYR A 34 -19.05 -8.26 -8.94
CA TYR A 34 -18.62 -8.14 -10.34
C TYR A 34 -19.77 -7.87 -11.31
N ASN A 35 -21.00 -8.16 -10.89
CA ASN A 35 -22.19 -7.97 -11.72
C ASN A 35 -22.65 -6.49 -11.66
N SER A 36 -22.47 -5.75 -12.74
CA SER A 36 -22.81 -4.32 -12.84
C SER A 36 -24.31 -4.03 -12.75
N GLU A 37 -25.15 -4.90 -13.30
CA GLU A 37 -26.61 -4.79 -13.17
C GLU A 37 -27.05 -4.89 -11.70
N ARG A 38 -26.44 -5.81 -10.95
CA ARG A 38 -26.68 -5.97 -9.52
C ARG A 38 -26.19 -4.76 -8.73
N ILE A 39 -25.03 -4.21 -9.07
CA ILE A 39 -24.52 -2.96 -8.46
C ILE A 39 -25.52 -1.83 -8.67
N LEU A 40 -26.07 -1.70 -9.88
CA LEU A 40 -27.09 -0.71 -10.18
C LEU A 40 -28.41 -0.97 -9.43
N GLU A 41 -28.84 -2.24 -9.32
CA GLU A 41 -30.03 -2.64 -8.56
C GLU A 41 -29.93 -2.23 -7.08
N VAL A 42 -28.77 -2.43 -6.44
CA VAL A 42 -28.61 -2.16 -5.00
C VAL A 42 -28.16 -0.74 -4.67
N GLY A 43 -27.37 -0.11 -5.54
CA GLY A 43 -26.75 1.20 -5.27
C GLY A 43 -27.32 2.36 -6.06
N GLY A 44 -28.15 2.10 -7.08
CA GLY A 44 -28.70 3.15 -7.93
C GLY A 44 -27.60 4.01 -8.55
N GLN A 45 -27.81 5.33 -8.64
CA GLN A 45 -26.85 6.28 -9.22
C GLN A 45 -25.82 6.82 -8.21
N SER A 46 -25.89 6.40 -6.95
CA SER A 46 -25.01 6.88 -5.87
C SER A 46 -24.60 5.71 -4.98
N PRO A 47 -23.78 4.79 -5.51
CA PRO A 47 -23.41 3.55 -4.82
C PRO A 47 -22.34 3.74 -3.75
N GLU A 48 -21.79 4.94 -3.59
CA GLU A 48 -20.79 5.23 -2.57
C GLU A 48 -21.34 5.06 -1.15
N PHE A 49 -20.46 4.65 -0.22
CA PHE A 49 -20.78 4.54 1.21
C PHE A 49 -22.01 3.68 1.53
N LEU A 50 -22.32 2.69 0.68
CA LEU A 50 -23.28 1.66 1.06
C LEU A 50 -22.72 0.81 2.19
N PRO A 51 -23.57 0.36 3.13
CA PRO A 51 -23.14 -0.55 4.19
C PRO A 51 -22.68 -1.88 3.59
N PRO A 52 -21.52 -2.45 4.00
CA PRO A 52 -21.11 -3.77 3.55
C PRO A 52 -22.12 -4.84 3.99
N ARG A 53 -22.84 -5.46 3.05
CA ARG A 53 -23.90 -6.44 3.35
C ARG A 53 -23.80 -7.67 2.45
N ALA A 54 -23.83 -8.85 3.06
CA ALA A 54 -23.85 -10.13 2.35
C ALA A 54 -25.03 -10.24 1.35
N GLU A 55 -26.18 -9.64 1.67
CA GLU A 55 -27.38 -9.64 0.83
C GLU A 55 -27.14 -9.06 -0.58
N TYR A 56 -26.21 -8.13 -0.73
CA TYR A 56 -25.88 -7.54 -2.04
C TYR A 56 -25.28 -8.57 -3.01
N TYR A 57 -24.64 -9.62 -2.47
CA TYR A 57 -23.90 -10.64 -3.20
C TYR A 57 -24.73 -11.91 -3.46
N THR A 58 -26.03 -11.89 -3.16
CA THR A 58 -26.93 -13.05 -3.34
C THR A 58 -27.40 -13.26 -4.77
N LYS A 59 -27.23 -12.25 -5.65
CA LYS A 59 -27.58 -12.32 -7.07
C LYS A 59 -26.37 -11.85 -7.91
N GLY A 60 -26.04 -12.61 -8.96
CA GLY A 60 -24.86 -12.34 -9.78
C GLY A 60 -23.56 -12.88 -9.16
N PHE A 61 -22.44 -12.63 -9.83
CA PHE A 61 -21.11 -13.07 -9.37
C PHE A 61 -20.47 -12.03 -8.44
N GLY A 62 -19.97 -12.49 -7.29
CA GLY A 62 -19.24 -11.65 -6.35
C GLY A 62 -18.77 -12.41 -5.12
N TYR A 63 -17.90 -11.79 -4.34
CA TYR A 63 -17.38 -12.33 -3.09
C TYR A 63 -17.47 -11.30 -1.97
N PHE A 64 -18.23 -11.62 -0.91
CA PHE A 64 -18.38 -10.75 0.25
C PHE A 64 -17.23 -10.98 1.25
N ALA A 65 -16.27 -10.06 1.27
CA ALA A 65 -15.05 -10.16 2.09
C ALA A 65 -15.07 -9.31 3.38
N HIS A 66 -16.01 -8.37 3.50
CA HIS A 66 -15.97 -7.29 4.51
C HIS A 66 -16.99 -7.49 5.63
N GLU A 67 -17.16 -8.73 6.07
CA GLU A 67 -18.01 -9.02 7.22
C GLU A 67 -17.54 -8.25 8.46
N GLY A 68 -18.47 -7.61 9.17
CA GLY A 68 -18.21 -6.84 10.39
C GLY A 68 -17.64 -5.43 10.15
N LYS A 69 -17.35 -5.04 8.90
CA LYS A 69 -16.98 -3.66 8.55
C LYS A 69 -18.22 -2.75 8.49
N GLN A 70 -18.00 -1.46 8.74
CA GLN A 70 -19.02 -0.42 8.71
C GLN A 70 -18.78 0.59 7.59
N VAL A 71 -19.80 1.40 7.31
CA VAL A 71 -19.66 2.55 6.40
C VAL A 71 -18.58 3.49 6.96
N GLY A 72 -17.59 3.82 6.13
CA GLY A 72 -16.46 4.66 6.53
C GLY A 72 -15.18 3.90 6.83
N ASP A 73 -15.28 2.60 7.10
CA ASP A 73 -14.10 1.75 7.28
C ASP A 73 -13.33 1.60 5.97
N VAL A 74 -12.05 1.29 6.12
CA VAL A 74 -11.15 1.02 4.99
C VAL A 74 -11.08 -0.47 4.68
N SER A 75 -10.76 -0.77 3.42
CA SER A 75 -10.46 -2.14 2.99
C SER A 75 -9.04 -2.55 3.42
N HIS A 76 -8.62 -3.76 3.05
CA HIS A 76 -7.25 -4.21 3.27
C HIS A 76 -6.22 -3.34 2.51
N TYR A 77 -6.61 -2.70 1.41
CA TYR A 77 -5.78 -1.76 0.67
C TYR A 77 -5.48 -0.50 1.49
N GLY A 78 -6.50 0.12 2.08
CA GLY A 78 -6.31 1.28 2.96
C GLY A 78 -5.53 0.93 4.22
N ALA A 79 -5.76 -0.26 4.79
CA ALA A 79 -4.94 -0.76 5.89
C ALA A 79 -3.45 -0.89 5.52
N ALA A 80 -3.13 -1.48 4.36
CA ALA A 80 -1.74 -1.58 3.90
C ALA A 80 -1.12 -0.21 3.61
N THR A 81 -1.92 0.74 3.10
CA THR A 81 -1.51 2.12 2.89
C THR A 81 -1.21 2.85 4.21
N GLY A 82 -2.03 2.62 5.23
CA GLY A 82 -1.80 3.12 6.58
C GLY A 82 -0.48 2.61 7.17
N VAL A 83 -0.18 1.32 7.04
CA VAL A 83 1.09 0.74 7.51
C VAL A 83 2.30 1.41 6.86
N LEU A 84 2.27 1.67 5.55
CA LEU A 84 3.35 2.37 4.87
C LEU A 84 3.44 3.84 5.32
N THR A 85 2.29 4.51 5.48
CA THR A 85 2.22 5.89 6.00
C THR A 85 2.85 6.00 7.39
N ASP A 86 2.51 5.09 8.30
CA ASP A 86 3.07 4.99 9.65
C ASP A 86 4.60 4.79 9.64
N SER A 87 5.10 4.02 8.67
CA SER A 87 6.53 3.81 8.51
C SER A 87 7.20 5.12 8.08
N LEU A 88 6.68 5.76 7.03
CA LEU A 88 7.18 7.04 6.53
C LEU A 88 7.17 8.12 7.62
N LEU A 89 6.10 8.24 8.40
CA LEU A 89 6.03 9.18 9.51
C LEU A 89 7.13 8.93 10.56
N ALA A 90 7.36 7.67 10.91
CA ALA A 90 8.38 7.30 11.88
C ALA A 90 9.82 7.51 11.41
N THR A 91 10.02 7.64 10.09
CA THR A 91 11.33 7.77 9.44
C THR A 91 11.47 9.10 8.69
N ASN A 92 10.69 10.10 9.09
CA ASN A 92 10.72 11.47 8.55
C ASN A 92 10.57 11.53 7.02
N GLY A 93 9.61 10.77 6.49
CA GLY A 93 9.27 10.68 5.07
C GLY A 93 10.20 9.78 4.24
N ASN A 94 11.19 9.11 4.86
CA ASN A 94 12.10 8.23 4.13
C ASN A 94 11.61 6.79 4.13
N LEU A 95 11.70 6.08 3.00
CA LEU A 95 11.49 4.64 3.00
C LEU A 95 12.58 3.91 3.81
N ASP A 96 12.19 3.30 4.92
CA ASP A 96 12.99 2.31 5.65
C ASP A 96 12.35 0.93 5.51
N ILE A 97 13.00 0.05 4.75
CA ILE A 97 12.47 -1.29 4.49
C ILE A 97 12.33 -2.12 5.77
N ARG A 98 13.29 -2.02 6.69
CA ARG A 98 13.27 -2.79 7.94
C ARG A 98 12.12 -2.34 8.83
N ASP A 99 11.89 -1.03 8.94
CA ASP A 99 10.76 -0.49 9.67
C ASP A 99 9.42 -0.87 9.02
N TYR A 100 9.31 -0.75 7.69
CA TYR A 100 8.11 -1.08 6.96
C TYR A 100 7.74 -2.58 7.09
N GLN A 101 8.69 -3.49 6.86
CA GLN A 101 8.50 -4.94 7.06
C GLN A 101 8.04 -5.25 8.49
N ARG A 102 8.68 -4.62 9.50
CA ARG A 102 8.34 -4.79 10.91
C ARG A 102 6.91 -4.34 11.20
N ARG A 103 6.51 -3.16 10.75
CA ARG A 103 5.15 -2.62 10.94
C ARG A 103 4.11 -3.48 10.23
N PHE A 104 4.38 -3.89 9.00
CA PHE A 104 3.50 -4.78 8.24
C PHE A 104 3.26 -6.11 8.96
N ARG A 105 4.34 -6.75 9.43
CA ARG A 105 4.24 -7.98 10.23
C ARG A 105 3.50 -7.76 11.55
N SER A 106 3.75 -6.64 12.24
CA SER A 106 3.08 -6.32 13.50
C SER A 106 1.60 -6.01 13.33
N PHE A 107 1.18 -5.44 12.19
CA PHE A 107 -0.19 -5.05 11.94
C PHE A 107 -1.06 -6.22 11.43
N PHE A 108 -0.58 -6.95 10.42
CA PHE A 108 -1.32 -8.04 9.77
C PHE A 108 -1.01 -9.43 10.35
N GLY A 109 0.11 -9.60 11.05
CA GLY A 109 0.53 -10.88 11.61
C GLY A 109 -0.23 -11.29 12.88
N PRO A 110 0.06 -12.49 13.42
CA PRO A 110 -0.57 -12.98 14.64
C PRO A 110 -0.43 -12.01 15.82
N GLY A 111 -1.54 -11.69 16.47
CA GLY A 111 -1.59 -10.71 17.57
C GLY A 111 -1.59 -9.24 17.13
N GLY A 112 -1.62 -8.98 15.81
CA GLY A 112 -1.72 -7.65 15.24
C GLY A 112 -3.09 -7.00 15.38
N GLN A 113 -3.18 -5.76 14.91
CA GLN A 113 -4.37 -4.91 15.05
C GLN A 113 -5.39 -5.11 13.93
N TRP A 114 -4.99 -5.64 12.76
CA TRP A 114 -5.89 -5.82 11.64
C TRP A 114 -6.99 -6.84 11.94
N ARG A 115 -8.24 -6.38 11.79
CA ARG A 115 -9.45 -7.22 11.83
C ARG A 115 -10.20 -7.02 10.52
N GLY A 116 -10.01 -7.94 9.58
CA GLY A 116 -10.63 -7.89 8.27
C GLY A 116 -10.04 -8.94 7.35
N PHE A 117 -10.45 -8.89 6.08
CA PHE A 117 -9.95 -9.78 5.05
C PHE A 117 -8.42 -9.69 4.90
N ILE A 118 -7.76 -10.82 4.71
CA ILE A 118 -6.35 -10.92 4.34
C ILE A 118 -6.30 -11.54 2.95
N ASP A 119 -5.80 -10.77 2.00
CA ASP A 119 -5.62 -11.23 0.63
C ASP A 119 -4.43 -12.19 0.49
N ASN A 120 -4.37 -12.84 -0.67
CA ASN A 120 -3.30 -13.79 -0.96
C ASN A 120 -1.89 -13.18 -0.89
N PRO A 121 -1.60 -12.02 -1.51
CA PRO A 121 -0.27 -11.42 -1.42
C PRO A 121 0.12 -11.00 0.01
N THR A 122 -0.80 -10.47 0.83
CA THR A 122 -0.51 -10.19 2.25
C THR A 122 -0.19 -11.48 3.01
N ARG A 123 -0.99 -12.54 2.82
CA ARG A 123 -0.76 -13.84 3.47
C ARG A 123 0.62 -14.40 3.11
N ILE A 124 0.96 -14.47 1.82
CA ILE A 124 2.24 -15.00 1.34
C ILE A 124 3.40 -14.12 1.83
N THR A 125 3.25 -12.80 1.84
CA THR A 125 4.26 -11.88 2.38
C THR A 125 4.56 -12.18 3.86
N LEU A 126 3.54 -12.43 4.68
CA LEU A 126 3.73 -12.82 6.08
C LEU A 126 4.44 -14.18 6.22
N GLU A 127 4.13 -15.13 5.35
CA GLU A 127 4.83 -16.43 5.28
C GLU A 127 6.31 -16.26 4.90
N ASN A 128 6.59 -15.41 3.91
CA ASN A 128 7.93 -15.07 3.45
C ASN A 128 8.74 -14.39 4.56
N PHE A 129 8.16 -13.46 5.33
CA PHE A 129 8.83 -12.89 6.50
C PHE A 129 9.31 -13.96 7.48
N ASN A 130 8.44 -14.94 7.78
CA ASN A 130 8.79 -16.02 8.69
C ASN A 130 9.83 -16.98 8.07
N ALA A 131 9.76 -17.25 6.77
CA ALA A 131 10.73 -18.10 6.08
C ALA A 131 12.12 -17.45 6.02
N ILE A 132 12.21 -16.17 5.63
CA ILE A 132 13.43 -15.38 5.58
C ILE A 132 14.07 -15.29 6.99
N GLU A 133 13.26 -15.00 8.01
CA GLU A 133 13.74 -14.93 9.39
C GLU A 133 14.30 -16.28 9.88
N ARG A 134 13.60 -17.39 9.62
CA ARG A 134 14.08 -18.73 9.99
C ARG A 134 15.39 -19.08 9.30
N LYS A 135 15.48 -18.85 7.98
CA LYS A 135 16.70 -19.11 7.22
C LYS A 135 17.89 -18.30 7.74
N ALA A 136 17.70 -17.02 8.01
CA ALA A 136 18.76 -16.16 8.56
C ALA A 136 19.23 -16.64 9.95
N VAL A 137 18.31 -17.14 10.79
CA VAL A 137 18.65 -17.72 12.09
C VAL A 137 19.40 -19.04 11.93
N GLU A 138 18.97 -19.93 11.03
CA GLU A 138 19.63 -21.22 10.76
C GLU A 138 21.07 -21.02 10.27
N GLU A 139 21.27 -20.13 9.31
CA GLU A 139 22.59 -19.75 8.81
C GLU A 139 23.47 -19.19 9.93
N ALA A 140 22.94 -18.26 10.75
CA ALA A 140 23.69 -17.69 11.85
C ALA A 140 24.02 -18.70 12.96
N GLN A 141 23.13 -19.67 13.24
CA GLN A 141 23.37 -20.74 14.20
C GLN A 141 24.45 -21.72 13.73
N SER A 142 24.52 -22.00 12.43
CA SER A 142 25.53 -22.91 11.85
C SER A 142 26.96 -22.38 11.96
N GLY A 143 27.14 -21.05 12.02
CA GLY A 143 28.43 -20.39 12.19
C GLY A 143 28.82 -20.12 13.65
N MET A 144 28.03 -20.58 14.63
CA MET A 144 28.33 -20.34 16.05
C MET A 144 29.45 -21.25 16.58
N PRO A 145 30.25 -20.78 17.56
CA PRO A 145 31.29 -21.59 18.19
C PRO A 145 30.80 -22.95 18.73
N ASP A 146 31.64 -23.98 18.58
CA ASP A 146 31.34 -25.36 19.00
C ASP A 146 31.31 -25.56 20.52
N ASP A 147 31.95 -24.67 21.27
CA ASP A 147 32.00 -24.69 22.74
C ASP A 147 30.70 -24.20 23.40
N LEU A 148 29.77 -23.63 22.62
CA LEU A 148 28.42 -23.28 23.09
C LEU A 148 27.48 -24.49 23.08
N SER A 149 26.85 -24.75 24.22
CA SER A 149 25.77 -25.74 24.31
C SER A 149 24.55 -25.35 23.48
N ASP A 150 23.74 -26.34 23.07
CA ASP A 150 22.47 -26.09 22.36
C ASP A 150 21.51 -25.20 23.15
N LYS A 151 21.55 -25.28 24.48
CA LYS A 151 20.78 -24.38 25.37
C LYS A 151 21.26 -22.94 25.24
N GLN A 152 22.57 -22.69 25.22
CA GLN A 152 23.13 -21.36 25.01
C GLN A 152 22.77 -20.83 23.62
N LYS A 153 22.94 -21.62 22.55
CA LYS A 153 22.59 -21.23 21.17
C LYS A 153 21.12 -20.82 21.06
N ARG A 154 20.18 -21.60 21.64
CA ARG A 154 18.74 -21.26 21.65
C ARG A 154 18.42 -19.98 22.43
N ILE A 155 19.01 -19.80 23.61
CA ILE A 155 18.79 -18.60 24.43
C ILE A 155 19.34 -17.36 23.73
N LEU A 156 20.50 -17.47 23.07
CA LEU A 156 21.08 -16.36 22.32
C LEU A 156 20.17 -15.93 21.17
N VAL A 157 19.62 -16.86 20.39
CA VAL A 157 18.61 -16.52 19.36
C VAL A 157 17.47 -15.71 19.98
N GLN A 158 16.85 -16.19 21.06
CA GLN A 158 15.74 -15.49 21.72
C GLN A 158 16.11 -14.06 22.15
N LYS A 159 17.36 -13.84 22.56
CA LYS A 159 17.84 -12.54 23.02
C LYS A 159 18.21 -11.58 21.90
N VAL A 160 18.65 -12.07 20.74
CA VAL A 160 19.04 -11.21 19.61
C VAL A 160 17.85 -10.82 18.74
N MET A 161 16.84 -11.69 18.62
CA MET A 161 15.70 -11.48 17.71
C MET A 161 14.95 -10.14 17.90
N PRO A 162 14.72 -9.63 19.12
CA PRO A 162 14.09 -8.32 19.30
C PRO A 162 14.88 -7.16 18.68
N TYR A 163 16.21 -7.29 18.59
CA TYR A 163 17.12 -6.26 18.09
C TYR A 163 17.30 -6.36 16.58
N THR A 164 17.48 -7.56 16.02
CA THR A 164 17.67 -7.76 14.57
C THR A 164 16.44 -7.36 13.74
N ARG A 165 15.26 -7.27 14.38
CA ARG A 165 14.04 -6.75 13.75
C ARG A 165 13.97 -5.21 13.66
N ARG A 166 14.87 -4.49 14.33
CA ARG A 166 14.80 -3.02 14.48
C ARG A 166 16.11 -2.32 14.16
N LEU A 167 17.24 -3.00 14.34
CA LEU A 167 18.58 -2.46 14.21
C LEU A 167 19.33 -3.24 13.14
N SER A 168 20.34 -2.61 12.56
CA SER A 168 21.23 -3.20 11.57
C SER A 168 22.68 -2.76 11.79
N GLY A 169 23.61 -3.52 11.25
CA GLY A 169 25.05 -3.24 11.29
C GLY A 169 25.57 -2.95 12.71
N SER A 170 26.39 -1.91 12.84
CA SER A 170 27.06 -1.58 14.10
C SER A 170 26.11 -1.17 15.23
N ALA A 171 24.86 -0.80 14.92
CA ALA A 171 23.86 -0.46 15.93
C ALA A 171 23.41 -1.67 16.78
N LEU A 172 23.67 -2.90 16.33
CA LEU A 172 23.29 -4.13 17.02
C LEU A 172 24.16 -4.42 18.25
N ALA A 173 25.46 -4.15 18.16
CA ALA A 173 26.44 -4.73 19.08
C ALA A 173 26.20 -4.39 20.56
N GLN A 174 25.97 -3.10 20.85
CA GLN A 174 25.81 -2.66 22.24
C GLN A 174 24.49 -3.14 22.87
N PRO A 175 23.31 -2.91 22.26
CA PRO A 175 22.04 -3.37 22.83
C PRO A 175 21.95 -4.90 22.96
N VAL A 176 22.50 -5.64 22.00
CA VAL A 176 22.55 -7.11 22.06
C VAL A 176 23.42 -7.57 23.22
N ARG A 177 24.62 -6.98 23.39
CA ARG A 177 25.51 -7.31 24.51
C ARG A 177 24.83 -7.03 25.86
N GLU A 178 24.14 -5.91 25.99
CA GLU A 178 23.38 -5.57 27.20
C GLU A 178 22.28 -6.60 27.50
N ALA A 179 21.48 -7.00 26.51
CA ALA A 179 20.45 -8.03 26.69
C ALA A 179 21.00 -9.40 27.08
N ILE A 180 22.15 -9.79 26.52
CA ILE A 180 22.82 -11.04 26.86
C ILE A 180 23.40 -10.98 28.26
N SER A 181 23.93 -9.82 28.67
CA SER A 181 24.53 -9.61 30.00
C SER A 181 23.56 -9.87 31.17
N LEU A 182 22.25 -9.83 30.91
CA LEU A 182 21.21 -10.19 31.89
C LEU A 182 21.17 -11.70 32.20
N THR A 183 21.83 -12.54 31.42
CA THR A 183 21.82 -14.00 31.58
C THR A 183 23.22 -14.61 31.56
N TYR A 184 24.13 -14.09 30.71
CA TYR A 184 25.51 -14.56 30.60
C TYR A 184 26.49 -13.42 30.82
N LYS A 185 27.41 -13.58 31.78
CA LYS A 185 28.43 -12.56 32.13
C LYS A 185 29.72 -12.74 31.34
N GLU A 186 29.91 -13.90 30.75
CA GLU A 186 31.06 -14.29 29.97
C GLU A 186 31.13 -13.48 28.68
N LYS A 187 32.23 -12.74 28.51
CA LYS A 187 32.47 -11.91 27.32
C LYS A 187 32.40 -12.72 26.02
N ALA A 188 32.92 -13.95 26.01
CA ALA A 188 32.86 -14.83 24.86
C ALA A 188 31.43 -15.14 24.40
N ILE A 189 30.51 -15.40 25.33
CA ILE A 189 29.10 -15.67 25.01
C ILE A 189 28.40 -14.42 24.49
N GLN A 190 28.71 -13.26 25.08
CA GLN A 190 28.19 -11.97 24.62
C GLN A 190 28.66 -11.64 23.20
N ASP A 191 29.96 -11.80 22.92
CA ASP A 191 30.53 -11.55 21.60
C ASP A 191 29.99 -12.56 20.57
N ALA A 192 29.78 -13.82 20.94
CA ALA A 192 29.12 -14.81 20.09
C ALA A 192 27.67 -14.41 19.77
N GLY A 193 26.93 -13.83 20.72
CA GLY A 193 25.58 -13.32 20.47
C GLY A 193 25.55 -12.06 19.60
N VAL A 194 26.54 -11.18 19.72
CA VAL A 194 26.68 -10.04 18.78
C VAL A 194 26.96 -10.57 17.37
N HIS A 195 27.89 -11.51 17.22
CA HIS A 195 28.17 -12.13 15.92
C HIS A 195 26.93 -12.81 15.34
N LEU A 196 26.16 -13.54 16.16
CA LEU A 196 24.89 -14.14 15.78
C LEU A 196 23.90 -13.08 15.25
N ALA A 197 23.74 -11.95 15.96
CA ALA A 197 22.84 -10.88 15.57
C ALA A 197 23.26 -10.23 14.24
N GLU A 198 24.55 -9.95 14.05
CA GLU A 198 25.08 -9.38 12.81
C GLU A 198 24.96 -10.36 11.63
N THR A 199 25.14 -11.66 11.87
CA THR A 199 24.95 -12.68 10.83
C THR A 199 23.47 -12.82 10.46
N ILE A 200 22.55 -12.76 11.42
CA ILE A 200 21.12 -12.70 11.13
C ILE A 200 20.81 -11.45 10.28
N ASP A 201 21.29 -10.28 10.69
CA ASP A 201 21.06 -9.01 9.99
C ASP A 201 21.50 -9.07 8.52
N ARG A 202 22.70 -9.58 8.25
CA ARG A 202 23.24 -9.73 6.88
C ARG A 202 22.44 -10.68 5.99
N ASN A 203 21.73 -11.65 6.58
CA ASN A 203 20.96 -12.66 5.84
C ASN A 203 19.46 -12.35 5.76
N LEU A 204 19.01 -11.24 6.35
CA LEU A 204 17.64 -10.77 6.17
C LEU A 204 17.52 -10.02 4.83
N VAL A 205 16.44 -10.29 4.10
CA VAL A 205 16.26 -9.82 2.72
C VAL A 205 15.24 -8.68 2.66
N PRO A 206 15.55 -7.55 1.97
CA PRO A 206 14.60 -6.45 1.77
C PRO A 206 13.38 -6.84 0.94
N ALA A 207 13.58 -7.64 -0.11
CA ALA A 207 12.53 -8.18 -0.96
C ALA A 207 11.88 -9.40 -0.31
N SER A 208 10.67 -9.20 0.22
CA SER A 208 9.93 -10.19 1.03
C SER A 208 8.53 -10.48 0.50
N GLY A 209 8.14 -9.78 -0.55
CA GLY A 209 6.79 -9.84 -1.09
C GLY A 209 6.42 -11.18 -1.71
N ALA A 210 5.12 -11.38 -1.90
CA ALA A 210 4.60 -12.46 -2.72
C ALA A 210 5.00 -12.26 -4.19
N ASP A 211 5.22 -13.35 -4.93
CA ASP A 211 5.25 -13.29 -6.39
C ASP A 211 3.82 -13.11 -6.92
N ASP A 212 3.37 -11.85 -6.95
CA ASP A 212 1.99 -11.48 -7.18
C ASP A 212 1.88 -10.16 -7.94
N MET A 213 0.96 -10.13 -8.91
CA MET A 213 0.75 -9.06 -9.90
C MET A 213 -0.60 -8.37 -9.72
N GLN A 214 -1.09 -8.25 -8.49
CA GLN A 214 -2.37 -7.63 -8.16
C GLN A 214 -2.21 -6.20 -7.61
N LEU A 215 -3.34 -5.49 -7.49
CA LEU A 215 -3.46 -4.12 -6.99
C LEU A 215 -2.78 -3.80 -5.63
N PRO A 216 -2.47 -4.75 -4.72
CA PRO A 216 -1.68 -4.43 -3.53
C PRO A 216 -0.33 -3.80 -3.86
N ALA A 217 0.25 -4.07 -5.03
CA ALA A 217 1.50 -3.44 -5.48
C ALA A 217 1.36 -1.92 -5.68
N VAL A 218 0.18 -1.44 -6.13
CA VAL A 218 -0.04 -0.04 -6.52
C VAL A 218 -0.77 0.77 -5.44
N SER A 219 -1.76 0.18 -4.80
CA SER A 219 -2.70 0.88 -3.90
C SER A 219 -2.04 1.65 -2.74
N LYS A 220 -0.91 1.16 -2.22
CA LYS A 220 -0.18 1.81 -1.11
C LYS A 220 0.76 2.95 -1.52
N LEU A 221 0.97 3.17 -2.81
CA LEU A 221 1.98 4.12 -3.29
C LEU A 221 1.71 5.61 -3.02
N PRO A 222 0.47 6.12 -2.94
CA PRO A 222 0.24 7.57 -2.80
C PRO A 222 1.04 8.27 -1.70
N PRO A 223 1.09 7.81 -0.43
CA PRO A 223 1.90 8.45 0.62
C PRO A 223 3.41 8.39 0.34
N LEU A 224 3.90 7.31 -0.27
CA LEU A 224 5.30 7.17 -0.66
C LEU A 224 5.68 8.17 -1.76
N VAL A 225 4.84 8.25 -2.79
CA VAL A 225 5.02 9.19 -3.90
C VAL A 225 4.95 10.63 -3.40
N ALA A 226 4.02 10.93 -2.48
CA ALA A 226 3.93 12.24 -1.85
C ALA A 226 5.24 12.62 -1.14
N ALA A 227 5.74 11.76 -0.23
CA ALA A 227 6.98 12.02 0.52
C ALA A 227 8.19 12.21 -0.41
N HIS A 228 8.27 11.43 -1.48
CA HIS A 228 9.36 11.45 -2.45
C HIS A 228 9.08 12.30 -3.70
N SER A 229 8.05 13.16 -3.68
CA SER A 229 7.65 13.88 -4.89
C SER A 229 8.78 14.78 -5.43
N GLY A 230 8.95 14.73 -6.76
CA GLY A 230 10.01 15.38 -7.51
C GLY A 230 11.42 14.86 -7.23
N SER A 231 11.56 13.73 -6.56
CA SER A 231 12.88 13.12 -6.32
C SER A 231 13.36 12.35 -7.56
N THR A 232 14.64 12.46 -7.89
CA THR A 232 15.24 11.75 -9.03
C THR A 232 15.33 10.23 -8.81
N ASN A 233 15.23 9.76 -7.57
CA ASN A 233 15.26 8.34 -7.20
C ASN A 233 13.86 7.76 -6.90
N LEU A 234 12.78 8.44 -7.30
CA LEU A 234 11.41 8.01 -6.99
C LEU A 234 11.15 6.56 -7.42
N LEU A 235 11.56 6.18 -8.63
CA LEU A 235 11.29 4.84 -9.16
C LEU A 235 12.06 3.73 -8.40
N ASP A 236 13.27 4.03 -7.92
CA ASP A 236 14.05 3.09 -7.09
C ASP A 236 13.39 2.87 -5.73
N VAL A 237 12.90 3.96 -5.11
CA VAL A 237 12.17 3.93 -3.85
C VAL A 237 10.85 3.17 -4.00
N VAL A 238 10.11 3.42 -5.09
CA VAL A 238 8.86 2.70 -5.41
C VAL A 238 9.13 1.21 -5.58
N GLU A 239 10.13 0.83 -6.36
CA GLU A 239 10.50 -0.57 -6.52
C GLU A 239 10.84 -1.24 -5.19
N ALA A 240 11.66 -0.60 -4.36
CA ALA A 240 12.04 -1.12 -3.06
C ALA A 240 10.82 -1.32 -2.15
N ALA A 241 9.88 -0.37 -2.10
CA ALA A 241 8.67 -0.48 -1.30
C ALA A 241 7.70 -1.56 -1.82
N VAL A 242 7.55 -1.68 -3.14
CA VAL A 242 6.68 -2.68 -3.78
C VAL A 242 7.21 -4.09 -3.49
N ARG A 243 8.52 -4.30 -3.63
CA ARG A 243 9.15 -5.62 -3.38
C ARG A 243 9.03 -6.12 -1.94
N VAL A 244 8.64 -5.27 -0.99
CA VAL A 244 8.31 -5.71 0.38
C VAL A 244 7.06 -6.60 0.41
N THR A 245 6.07 -6.36 -0.45
CA THR A 245 4.79 -7.10 -0.44
C THR A 245 4.47 -7.81 -1.76
N ASN A 246 5.04 -7.33 -2.87
CA ASN A 246 4.87 -7.86 -4.22
C ASN A 246 6.25 -7.95 -4.88
N HIS A 247 6.93 -9.08 -4.70
CA HIS A 247 8.23 -9.35 -5.31
C HIS A 247 8.05 -9.94 -6.72
N ASN A 248 7.55 -9.12 -7.63
CA ASN A 248 7.28 -9.47 -9.02
C ASN A 248 7.64 -8.29 -9.94
N ASP A 249 8.35 -8.56 -11.03
CA ASP A 249 8.89 -7.50 -11.89
C ASP A 249 7.81 -6.77 -12.71
N GLU A 250 6.76 -7.48 -13.13
CA GLU A 250 5.63 -6.87 -13.83
C GLU A 250 4.82 -5.98 -12.88
N ALA A 251 4.62 -6.43 -11.64
CA ALA A 251 4.00 -5.63 -10.59
C ALA A 251 4.79 -4.34 -10.31
N VAL A 252 6.13 -4.42 -10.29
CA VAL A 252 7.01 -3.26 -10.15
C VAL A 252 6.88 -2.30 -11.34
N ALA A 253 6.79 -2.79 -12.58
CA ALA A 253 6.60 -1.94 -13.75
C ALA A 253 5.27 -1.17 -13.70
N TRP A 254 4.16 -1.85 -13.36
CA TRP A 254 2.87 -1.19 -13.13
C TRP A 254 2.91 -0.18 -11.98
N ALA A 255 3.63 -0.49 -10.90
CA ALA A 255 3.84 0.44 -9.79
C ALA A 255 4.61 1.69 -10.20
N LYS A 256 5.65 1.56 -11.05
CA LYS A 256 6.38 2.70 -11.61
C LYS A 256 5.48 3.56 -12.49
N CYS A 257 4.65 2.95 -13.34
CA CYS A 257 3.62 3.65 -14.12
C CYS A 257 2.68 4.47 -13.21
N ALA A 258 2.10 3.85 -12.17
CA ALA A 258 1.24 4.56 -11.22
C ALA A 258 1.97 5.71 -10.49
N ALA A 259 3.22 5.48 -10.08
CA ALA A 259 4.01 6.48 -9.39
C ALA A 259 4.35 7.70 -10.26
N VAL A 260 4.69 7.49 -11.54
CA VAL A 260 4.93 8.58 -12.49
C VAL A 260 3.67 9.41 -12.71
N LEU A 261 2.51 8.77 -12.86
CA LEU A 261 1.22 9.46 -12.97
C LEU A 261 0.96 10.35 -11.75
N LEU A 262 1.05 9.76 -10.54
CA LEU A 262 0.77 10.48 -9.30
C LEU A 262 1.79 11.61 -9.05
N ASP A 263 3.09 11.38 -9.26
CA ASP A 263 4.10 12.41 -9.07
C ASP A 263 3.91 13.58 -10.04
N GLY A 264 3.60 13.31 -11.31
CA GLY A 264 3.26 14.35 -12.28
C GLY A 264 2.11 15.23 -11.80
N LEU A 265 1.03 14.61 -11.33
CA LEU A 265 -0.14 15.33 -10.80
C LEU A 265 0.18 16.10 -9.52
N PHE A 266 0.96 15.52 -8.60
CA PHE A 266 1.38 16.18 -7.35
C PHE A 266 2.26 17.41 -7.61
N ARG A 267 3.07 17.36 -8.68
CA ARG A 267 3.85 18.51 -9.18
C ARG A 267 3.01 19.52 -9.98
N GLY A 268 1.72 19.25 -10.20
CA GLY A 268 0.80 20.13 -10.91
C GLY A 268 0.88 20.04 -12.43
N GLU A 269 1.38 18.93 -12.97
CA GLU A 269 1.38 18.71 -14.41
C GLU A 269 -0.05 18.45 -14.93
N PRO A 270 -0.37 18.87 -16.17
CA PRO A 270 -1.64 18.51 -16.79
C PRO A 270 -1.81 17.00 -16.91
N LEU A 271 -3.03 16.50 -16.69
CA LEU A 271 -3.35 15.06 -16.70
C LEU A 271 -2.82 14.35 -17.95
N ALA A 272 -3.06 14.91 -19.14
CA ALA A 272 -2.62 14.32 -20.40
C ALA A 272 -1.09 14.13 -20.46
N LYS A 273 -0.32 15.06 -19.89
CA LYS A 273 1.14 14.94 -19.81
C LYS A 273 1.52 13.83 -18.82
N ALA A 274 0.94 13.84 -17.63
CA ALA A 274 1.23 12.85 -16.59
C ALA A 274 0.88 11.42 -17.04
N MET A 275 -0.25 11.24 -17.72
CA MET A 275 -0.65 9.94 -18.30
C MET A 275 0.33 9.48 -19.39
N ASN A 276 0.71 10.36 -20.32
CA ASN A 276 1.66 9.99 -21.38
C ASN A 276 3.01 9.54 -20.79
N SER A 277 3.55 10.27 -19.80
CA SER A 277 4.78 9.86 -19.12
C SER A 277 4.61 8.54 -18.33
N ALA A 278 3.46 8.31 -17.71
CA ALA A 278 3.19 7.07 -16.99
C ALA A 278 3.10 5.85 -17.93
N ILE A 279 2.52 6.02 -19.11
CA ILE A 279 2.40 4.96 -20.12
C ILE A 279 3.77 4.42 -20.54
N ASP A 280 4.80 5.25 -20.60
CA ASP A 280 6.14 4.82 -21.01
C ASP A 280 6.74 3.77 -20.06
N GLU A 281 6.34 3.77 -18.78
CA GLU A 281 6.75 2.80 -17.77
C GLU A 281 5.89 1.53 -17.73
N ALA A 282 4.72 1.53 -18.40
CA ALA A 282 3.78 0.42 -18.32
C ALA A 282 4.26 -0.80 -19.13
N PRO A 283 4.14 -2.02 -18.58
CA PRO A 283 4.50 -3.24 -19.32
C PRO A 283 3.56 -3.50 -20.51
N ASP A 284 2.30 -3.03 -20.44
CA ASP A 284 1.35 -3.04 -21.55
C ASP A 284 0.89 -1.62 -21.91
N GLN A 285 1.74 -0.92 -22.64
CA GLN A 285 1.44 0.44 -23.13
C GLN A 285 0.25 0.48 -24.09
N ALA A 286 0.03 -0.59 -24.86
CA ALA A 286 -1.00 -0.62 -25.88
C ALA A 286 -2.40 -0.64 -25.24
N SER A 287 -2.57 -1.43 -24.17
CA SER A 287 -3.81 -1.46 -23.41
C SER A 287 -4.14 -0.11 -22.75
N LEU A 288 -3.14 0.57 -22.18
CA LEU A 288 -3.35 1.93 -21.65
C LEU A 288 -3.69 2.94 -22.75
N LYS A 289 -3.00 2.92 -23.89
CA LYS A 289 -3.32 3.80 -25.03
C LYS A 289 -4.76 3.59 -25.51
N ARG A 290 -5.20 2.33 -25.61
CA ARG A 290 -6.58 1.96 -25.96
C ARG A 290 -7.58 2.49 -24.92
N ALA A 291 -7.25 2.47 -23.64
CA ALA A 291 -8.10 3.01 -22.57
C ALA A 291 -8.31 4.53 -22.66
N LEU A 292 -7.44 5.25 -23.38
CA LEU A 292 -7.54 6.70 -23.59
C LEU A 292 -8.32 7.09 -24.86
N GLU A 293 -8.71 6.13 -25.71
CA GLU A 293 -9.40 6.39 -26.98
C GLU A 293 -10.86 6.84 -26.78
N SER A 294 -11.50 6.44 -25.67
CA SER A 294 -12.86 6.87 -25.34
C SER A 294 -12.88 8.29 -24.78
N SER A 295 -13.91 9.05 -25.17
CA SER A 295 -14.22 10.38 -24.61
C SER A 295 -15.43 10.38 -23.67
N GLU A 296 -16.16 9.27 -23.58
CA GLU A 296 -17.33 9.11 -22.72
C GLU A 296 -16.96 8.30 -21.47
N LEU A 297 -17.37 8.80 -20.31
CA LEU A 297 -17.20 8.08 -19.06
C LEU A 297 -18.15 6.90 -18.99
N ASN A 298 -17.57 5.71 -19.07
CA ASN A 298 -18.29 4.46 -18.90
C ASN A 298 -17.41 3.41 -18.23
N GLY A 299 -17.44 3.34 -16.89
CA GLY A 299 -16.66 2.37 -16.13
C GLY A 299 -17.08 0.93 -16.40
N VAL A 300 -18.37 0.68 -16.66
CA VAL A 300 -18.87 -0.67 -16.95
C VAL A 300 -18.28 -1.20 -18.25
N ALA A 301 -18.35 -0.42 -19.34
CA ALA A 301 -17.82 -0.80 -20.64
C ALA A 301 -16.29 -0.97 -20.64
N ALA A 302 -15.59 -0.13 -19.87
CA ALA A 302 -14.16 -0.32 -19.64
C ALA A 302 -13.89 -1.66 -18.94
N GLY A 303 -14.66 -1.98 -17.90
CA GLY A 303 -14.58 -3.29 -17.22
C GLY A 303 -14.90 -4.47 -18.14
N ASP A 304 -15.84 -4.33 -19.08
CA ASP A 304 -16.14 -5.38 -20.08
C ASP A 304 -14.99 -5.57 -21.09
N THR A 305 -14.24 -4.49 -21.37
CA THR A 305 -13.16 -4.48 -22.37
C THR A 305 -11.82 -4.94 -21.81
N PHE A 306 -11.49 -4.50 -20.59
CA PHE A 306 -10.17 -4.70 -19.98
C PHE A 306 -10.19 -5.71 -18.82
N GLY A 307 -11.36 -6.01 -18.26
CA GLY A 307 -11.50 -6.82 -17.07
C GLY A 307 -11.78 -5.98 -15.81
N ARG A 308 -12.11 -6.67 -14.73
CA ARG A 308 -12.59 -6.06 -13.46
C ARG A 308 -11.88 -6.62 -12.24
N THR A 309 -10.97 -7.58 -12.44
CA THR A 309 -10.32 -8.28 -11.35
C THR A 309 -9.24 -7.42 -10.69
N CYS A 310 -8.62 -7.96 -9.64
CA CYS A 310 -7.51 -7.36 -8.93
C CYS A 310 -6.19 -7.35 -9.71
N TYR A 311 -6.11 -8.03 -10.85
CA TYR A 311 -4.89 -8.09 -11.66
C TYR A 311 -4.57 -6.74 -12.31
N LEU A 312 -3.29 -6.33 -12.26
CA LEU A 312 -2.86 -5.00 -12.68
C LEU A 312 -3.09 -4.74 -14.17
N GLN A 313 -2.91 -5.75 -15.03
CA GLN A 313 -3.16 -5.64 -16.48
C GLN A 313 -4.63 -5.36 -16.83
N GLU A 314 -5.57 -5.66 -15.92
CA GLU A 314 -7.00 -5.32 -16.09
C GLU A 314 -7.33 -4.00 -15.40
N ALA A 315 -6.86 -3.84 -14.15
CA ALA A 315 -7.23 -2.73 -13.29
C ALA A 315 -6.64 -1.39 -13.72
N MET A 316 -5.41 -1.38 -14.26
CA MET A 316 -4.73 -0.16 -14.68
C MET A 316 -5.41 0.50 -15.90
N PRO A 317 -5.73 -0.22 -17.00
CA PRO A 317 -6.50 0.36 -18.11
C PRO A 317 -7.87 0.91 -17.69
N VAL A 318 -8.62 0.22 -16.83
CA VAL A 318 -9.91 0.73 -16.31
C VAL A 318 -9.70 2.05 -15.54
N SER A 319 -8.67 2.11 -14.70
CA SER A 319 -8.34 3.31 -13.94
C SER A 319 -7.96 4.48 -14.86
N PHE A 320 -7.17 4.23 -15.90
CA PHE A 320 -6.79 5.24 -16.90
C PHE A 320 -7.99 5.76 -17.68
N HIS A 321 -8.90 4.88 -18.11
CA HIS A 321 -10.14 5.28 -18.77
C HIS A 321 -10.98 6.22 -17.87
N ILE A 322 -11.19 5.84 -16.60
CA ILE A 322 -11.97 6.65 -15.66
C ILE A 322 -11.31 8.01 -15.44
N LEU A 323 -9.99 8.04 -15.21
CA LEU A 323 -9.26 9.28 -15.00
C LEU A 323 -9.30 10.21 -16.23
N ASN A 324 -9.26 9.66 -17.44
CA ASN A 324 -9.28 10.43 -18.68
C ASN A 324 -10.66 11.07 -18.97
N THR A 325 -11.74 10.45 -18.48
CA THR A 325 -13.10 10.80 -18.90
C THR A 325 -13.95 11.45 -17.80
N ALA A 326 -13.66 11.20 -16.53
CA ALA A 326 -14.37 11.82 -15.41
C ALA A 326 -14.00 13.30 -15.23
N ARG A 327 -14.97 14.12 -14.81
CA ARG A 327 -14.81 15.58 -14.65
C ARG A 327 -14.84 16.03 -13.19
N SER A 328 -15.24 15.14 -12.29
CA SER A 328 -15.26 15.38 -10.85
C SER A 328 -14.82 14.15 -10.08
N TYR A 329 -14.35 14.37 -8.85
CA TYR A 329 -13.99 13.32 -7.92
C TYR A 329 -15.15 12.34 -7.70
N THR A 330 -16.35 12.86 -7.40
CA THR A 330 -17.54 12.02 -7.15
C THR A 330 -17.92 11.17 -8.36
N GLU A 331 -17.89 11.74 -9.57
CA GLU A 331 -18.17 11.02 -10.81
C GLU A 331 -17.18 9.87 -11.03
N ALA A 332 -15.88 10.11 -10.84
CA ALA A 332 -14.85 9.08 -10.99
C ALA A 332 -15.04 7.92 -9.99
N ILE A 333 -15.29 8.22 -8.72
CA ILE A 333 -15.49 7.18 -7.70
C ILE A 333 -16.77 6.37 -7.99
N ARG A 334 -17.85 7.01 -8.41
CA ARG A 334 -19.08 6.31 -8.79
C ARG A 334 -18.88 5.41 -10.01
N ALA A 335 -18.19 5.90 -11.05
CA ALA A 335 -17.87 5.09 -12.21
C ALA A 335 -16.97 3.89 -11.86
N ASN A 336 -16.03 4.07 -10.94
CA ASN A 336 -15.19 2.99 -10.42
C ASN A 336 -15.99 1.92 -9.67
N ILE A 337 -16.96 2.32 -8.85
CA ILE A 337 -17.84 1.39 -8.12
C ILE A 337 -18.76 0.68 -9.11
N HIS A 338 -19.38 1.40 -10.06
CA HIS A 338 -20.25 0.83 -11.09
C HIS A 338 -19.53 -0.16 -12.01
N CYS A 339 -18.24 0.06 -12.28
CA CYS A 339 -17.41 -0.92 -12.99
C CYS A 339 -17.45 -2.30 -12.32
N GLY A 340 -17.59 -2.37 -11.00
CA GLY A 340 -17.57 -3.62 -10.24
C GLY A 340 -16.18 -4.24 -10.11
N GLY A 341 -16.14 -5.43 -9.51
CA GLY A 341 -14.90 -6.15 -9.22
C GLY A 341 -14.07 -5.42 -8.17
N ASP A 342 -12.77 -5.26 -8.41
CA ASP A 342 -11.85 -4.66 -7.42
C ASP A 342 -11.90 -3.12 -7.40
N SER A 343 -13.02 -2.57 -6.93
CA SER A 343 -13.24 -1.13 -6.81
C SER A 343 -12.35 -0.48 -5.75
N CYS A 344 -12.13 -1.12 -4.59
CA CYS A 344 -11.29 -0.57 -3.53
C CYS A 344 -9.81 -0.48 -3.93
N GLY A 345 -9.26 -1.47 -4.64
CA GLY A 345 -7.87 -1.42 -5.08
C GLY A 345 -7.64 -0.33 -6.12
N ARG A 346 -8.54 -0.20 -7.11
CA ARG A 346 -8.49 0.89 -8.11
C ARG A 346 -8.69 2.28 -7.50
N ALA A 347 -9.51 2.36 -6.45
CA ALA A 347 -9.80 3.62 -5.75
C ALA A 347 -8.53 4.31 -5.23
N TRP A 348 -7.49 3.55 -4.89
CA TRP A 348 -6.22 4.10 -4.41
C TRP A 348 -5.32 4.71 -5.49
N LEU A 349 -5.61 4.48 -6.78
CA LEU A 349 -5.02 5.25 -7.88
C LEU A 349 -5.95 6.40 -8.29
N ILE A 350 -7.25 6.10 -8.44
CA ILE A 350 -8.24 7.04 -8.97
C ILE A 350 -8.49 8.21 -8.00
N GLY A 351 -8.71 7.91 -6.72
CA GLY A 351 -9.01 8.90 -5.69
C GLY A 351 -7.91 9.96 -5.56
N PRO A 352 -6.64 9.56 -5.31
CA PRO A 352 -5.55 10.52 -5.19
C PRO A 352 -5.31 11.35 -6.46
N ALA A 353 -5.41 10.74 -7.63
CA ALA A 353 -5.25 11.47 -8.89
C ALA A 353 -6.36 12.52 -9.10
N MET A 354 -7.64 12.16 -8.90
CA MET A 354 -8.76 13.10 -9.02
C MET A 354 -8.69 14.21 -7.97
N ALA A 355 -8.33 13.88 -6.73
CA ALA A 355 -8.22 14.86 -5.67
C ALA A 355 -7.01 15.80 -5.82
N ALA A 356 -5.90 15.34 -6.41
CA ALA A 356 -4.78 16.20 -6.79
C ALA A 356 -5.19 17.26 -7.83
N MET A 357 -6.09 16.89 -8.76
CA MET A 357 -6.57 17.79 -9.82
C MET A 357 -7.67 18.74 -9.35
N HIS A 358 -8.58 18.27 -8.50
CA HIS A 358 -9.81 19.01 -8.16
C HIS A 358 -9.87 19.52 -6.72
N GLY A 359 -8.98 19.07 -5.84
CA GLY A 359 -8.93 19.47 -4.44
C GLY A 359 -10.13 19.01 -3.61
N VAL A 360 -10.41 19.76 -2.54
CA VAL A 360 -11.52 19.53 -1.61
C VAL A 360 -12.61 20.58 -1.82
N GLY A 361 -13.86 20.17 -1.80
CA GLY A 361 -15.02 21.03 -2.00
C GLY A 361 -15.22 21.46 -3.45
N GLY A 362 -15.98 22.56 -3.65
CA GLY A 362 -16.37 23.01 -4.97
C GLY A 362 -17.30 22.03 -5.70
N GLU A 363 -17.50 22.25 -7.01
CA GLU A 363 -18.34 21.38 -7.84
C GLU A 363 -17.65 20.07 -8.22
N ASN A 364 -16.30 20.07 -8.31
CA ASN A 364 -15.53 18.95 -8.87
C ASN A 364 -14.65 18.21 -7.85
N GLY A 365 -14.38 18.79 -6.68
CA GLY A 365 -13.48 18.22 -5.67
C GLY A 365 -14.14 17.20 -4.75
N ILE A 366 -13.41 16.78 -3.71
CA ILE A 366 -13.92 15.86 -2.69
C ILE A 366 -15.03 16.54 -1.88
N PRO A 367 -16.25 15.98 -1.79
CA PRO A 367 -17.28 16.54 -0.93
C PRO A 367 -16.84 16.54 0.55
N LEU A 368 -17.05 17.65 1.27
CA LEU A 368 -16.76 17.72 2.72
C LEU A 368 -17.51 16.65 3.51
N SER A 369 -18.73 16.30 3.08
CA SER A 369 -19.54 15.24 3.67
C SER A 369 -18.96 13.84 3.47
N TRP A 370 -18.09 13.63 2.48
CA TRP A 370 -17.40 12.37 2.25
C TRP A 370 -16.14 12.26 3.09
N LEU A 371 -15.40 13.36 3.26
CA LEU A 371 -14.26 13.41 4.19
C LEU A 371 -14.69 13.04 5.62
N ALA A 372 -15.80 13.62 6.07
CA ALA A 372 -16.34 13.35 7.41
C ALA A 372 -16.86 11.90 7.61
N ARG A 373 -16.96 11.09 6.55
CA ARG A 373 -17.40 9.69 6.63
C ARG A 373 -16.27 8.70 6.85
N VAL A 374 -15.01 9.08 6.67
CA VAL A 374 -13.89 8.18 6.90
C VAL A 374 -13.79 7.85 8.40
N THR A 375 -13.74 6.58 8.75
CA THR A 375 -13.52 6.14 10.13
C THR A 375 -12.17 6.70 10.62
N ASP A 376 -12.15 7.27 11.82
CA ASP A 376 -10.97 7.94 12.40
C ASP A 376 -10.39 9.10 11.55
N ALA A 377 -11.24 9.76 10.75
CA ALA A 377 -10.85 10.85 9.84
C ALA A 377 -9.89 11.89 10.45
N ALA A 378 -10.12 12.32 11.69
CA ALA A 378 -9.28 13.32 12.35
C ALA A 378 -7.82 12.86 12.47
N THR A 379 -7.59 11.62 12.92
CA THR A 379 -6.25 11.03 13.02
C THR A 379 -5.65 10.85 11.64
N VAL A 380 -6.40 10.27 10.70
CA VAL A 380 -5.95 10.03 9.33
C VAL A 380 -5.49 11.32 8.64
N TYR A 381 -6.24 12.41 8.78
CA TYR A 381 -5.91 13.67 8.14
C TYR A 381 -4.76 14.41 8.84
N GLN A 382 -4.66 14.30 10.16
CA GLN A 382 -3.50 14.81 10.91
C GLN A 382 -2.19 14.11 10.51
N ASP A 383 -2.24 12.79 10.29
CA ASP A 383 -1.09 12.01 9.83
C ASP A 383 -0.67 12.42 8.41
N ILE A 384 -1.63 12.68 7.53
CA ILE A 384 -1.39 13.21 6.18
C ILE A 384 -0.72 14.59 6.23
N GLU A 385 -1.25 15.51 7.05
CA GLU A 385 -0.69 16.85 7.22
C GLU A 385 0.75 16.77 7.75
N SER A 386 0.99 15.91 8.73
CA SER A 386 2.32 15.65 9.29
C SER A 386 3.29 15.11 8.25
N LEU A 387 2.86 14.19 7.39
CA LEU A 387 3.69 13.61 6.32
C LEU A 387 4.07 14.65 5.26
N VAL A 388 3.12 15.52 4.89
CA VAL A 388 3.33 16.57 3.88
C VAL A 388 4.09 17.78 4.46
N GLY A 389 4.10 17.93 5.79
CA GLY A 389 4.70 19.04 6.51
C GLY A 389 3.87 20.32 6.38
N ASN A 390 2.57 20.19 6.63
CA ASN A 390 1.58 21.28 6.73
C ASN A 390 1.23 21.61 8.18
#